data_AF-A0A849H3N9-F1
#
_entry.id   AF-A0A849H3N9-F1
#
_cell.length_a   1.000
_cell.length_b   1.000
_cell.length_c   1.000
_cell.angle_alpha   90.00
_cell.angle_beta   90.00
_cell.angle_gamma   90.00
#
_symmetry.space_group_name_H-M   'P 1'
#
loop_
_entity.id
_entity.type
_entity.pdbx_description
1 polymer ?
#
loop_
_entity_poly.entity_id
_entity_poly.type
_entity_poly.pdbx_seq_one_letter_code
_entity_poly.pdbx_strand_id
1 'polypeptide(L)'
;MPLTYLLYRCPRCGNDPLEGSKDEANCPACGLAFARGGEGGLIRILDPSGEAWEVPGHRLASEVQGWTEKRLAEDRPGDAIIHSAVVRVRQSGPESPVHWGGGLLGFAEAMGEAVGGMLLLSREALTFDSGKKAGPHPGNPSGPGPTGRKTWPLLDIRAVQTSSSTLQFSPADGGLVEFKFPEDSPFRWETLLRGTLKRVYRAEGLGEIVEFQPRIVTE
;
A
#
# COMPACT_ATOMS: atom_id res chain seq x y z
N MET A 1 0.43 15.35 -0.63
CA MET A 1 0.70 14.16 0.19
C MET A 1 1.71 14.55 1.26
N PRO A 2 1.49 14.26 2.55
CA PRO A 2 2.46 14.54 3.60
C PRO A 2 3.85 13.93 3.32
N LEU A 3 4.92 14.56 3.77
CA LEU A 3 6.28 14.05 3.65
C LEU A 3 6.44 12.75 4.45
N THR A 4 5.77 12.64 5.60
CA THR A 4 5.69 11.42 6.41
C THR A 4 5.05 10.23 5.68
N TYR A 5 4.31 10.44 4.58
CA TYR A 5 3.87 9.30 3.76
C TYR A 5 5.02 8.75 2.93
N LEU A 6 5.82 9.61 2.32
CA LEU A 6 7.03 9.19 1.59
C LEU A 6 8.11 8.65 2.54
N LEU A 7 8.30 9.33 3.67
CA LEU A 7 9.28 9.02 4.71
C LEU A 7 8.55 8.61 5.99
N TYR A 8 7.87 7.45 5.99
CA TYR A 8 7.22 6.95 7.21
C TYR A 8 8.22 6.45 8.27
N ARG A 9 9.46 6.21 7.83
CA ARG A 9 10.58 5.73 8.62
C ARG A 9 11.81 6.59 8.32
N CYS A 10 12.70 6.76 9.30
CA CYS A 10 13.93 7.52 9.12
C CYS A 10 14.86 6.80 8.13
N PRO A 11 15.26 7.44 7.02
CA PRO A 11 16.19 6.84 6.06
C PRO A 11 17.59 6.62 6.66
N ARG A 12 18.01 7.40 7.67
CA ARG A 12 19.35 7.29 8.28
C ARG A 12 19.45 6.20 9.34
N CYS A 13 18.53 6.16 10.30
CA CYS A 13 18.63 5.25 11.46
C CYS A 13 17.56 4.16 11.50
N GLY A 14 16.59 4.18 10.58
CA GLY A 14 15.52 3.17 10.53
C GLY A 14 14.41 3.34 11.57
N ASN A 15 14.44 4.40 12.40
CA ASN A 15 13.39 4.67 13.38
C ASN A 15 12.02 4.88 12.72
N ASP A 16 10.97 4.32 13.31
CA ASP A 16 9.61 4.28 12.79
C ASP A 16 8.63 4.41 13.97
N PRO A 17 7.76 5.43 14.00
CA PRO A 17 7.48 6.37 12.90
C PRO A 17 8.43 7.58 12.84
N LEU A 18 8.43 8.28 11.69
CA LEU A 18 8.74 9.71 11.67
C LEU A 18 7.53 10.53 12.12
N GLU A 19 7.79 11.65 12.77
CA GLU A 19 6.78 12.65 13.11
C GLU A 19 6.81 13.79 12.09
N GLY A 20 5.78 14.62 12.06
CA GLY A 20 5.74 15.81 11.19
C GLY A 20 4.40 16.03 10.53
N SER A 21 4.31 17.09 9.73
CA SER A 21 3.07 17.50 9.07
C SER A 21 3.36 18.12 7.71
N LYS A 22 2.43 17.93 6.77
CA LYS A 22 2.51 18.47 5.40
C LYS A 22 3.88 18.17 4.78
N ASP A 23 4.71 19.17 4.56
CA ASP A 23 5.97 19.03 3.85
C ASP A 23 7.18 18.84 4.76
N GLU A 24 6.94 18.64 6.06
CA GLU A 24 7.98 18.47 7.08
C GLU A 24 7.88 17.09 7.76
N ALA A 25 9.04 16.52 8.10
CA ALA A 25 9.15 15.33 8.92
C ALA A 25 10.37 15.42 9.85
N ASN A 26 10.32 14.81 11.03
CA ASN A 26 11.42 14.74 11.97
C ASN A 26 11.55 13.34 12.56
N CYS A 27 12.80 12.92 12.79
CA CYS A 27 13.10 11.65 13.44
C CYS A 27 13.30 11.87 14.94
N PRO A 28 12.44 11.33 15.82
CA PRO A 28 12.61 11.49 17.27
C PRO A 28 13.87 10.77 17.80
N ALA A 29 14.35 9.72 17.12
CA ALA A 29 15.52 8.96 17.59
C ALA A 29 16.88 9.60 17.25
N CYS A 30 17.09 10.10 16.03
CA CYS A 30 18.36 10.70 15.61
C CYS A 30 18.32 12.21 15.43
N GLY A 31 17.16 12.84 15.64
CA GLY A 31 16.98 14.28 15.58
C GLY A 31 17.04 14.91 14.18
N LEU A 32 17.23 14.13 13.10
CA LEU A 32 17.16 14.65 11.74
C LEU A 32 15.78 15.25 11.45
N ALA A 33 15.77 16.44 10.86
CA ALA A 33 14.58 17.04 10.27
C ALA A 33 14.67 17.05 8.74
N PHE A 34 13.52 16.92 8.09
CA PHE A 34 13.35 16.83 6.64
C PHE A 34 12.27 17.83 6.22
N ALA A 35 12.49 18.57 5.13
CA ALA A 35 11.52 19.50 4.59
C ALA A 35 11.51 19.47 3.05
N ARG A 36 10.33 19.46 2.42
CA ARG A 36 10.20 19.75 0.98
C ARG A 36 10.18 21.26 0.77
N GLY A 37 10.89 21.74 -0.24
CA GLY A 37 10.89 23.17 -0.56
C GLY A 37 12.09 23.69 -1.35
N GLY A 38 13.02 22.83 -1.78
CA GLY A 38 14.07 23.21 -2.73
C GLY A 38 13.59 23.15 -4.19
N GLU A 39 14.27 23.88 -5.08
CA GLU A 39 14.08 23.75 -6.53
C GLU A 39 14.31 22.30 -6.98
N GLY A 40 13.56 21.82 -7.98
CA GLY A 40 13.78 20.49 -8.56
C GLY A 40 13.26 19.29 -7.73
N GLY A 41 12.42 19.52 -6.71
CA GLY A 41 11.82 18.43 -5.93
C GLY A 41 12.77 17.78 -4.92
N LEU A 42 13.79 18.53 -4.50
CA LEU A 42 14.74 18.12 -3.47
C LEU A 42 14.11 18.19 -2.07
N ILE A 43 14.61 17.33 -1.19
CA ILE A 43 14.31 17.31 0.24
C ILE A 43 15.52 17.86 0.97
N ARG A 44 15.31 18.95 1.70
CA ARG A 44 16.29 19.50 2.62
C ARG A 44 16.33 18.67 3.89
N ILE A 45 17.53 18.35 4.34
CA ILE A 45 17.80 17.64 5.59
C ILE A 45 18.55 18.60 6.51
N LEU A 46 18.14 18.64 7.77
CA LEU A 46 18.82 19.37 8.84
C LEU A 46 19.25 18.37 9.92
N ASP A 47 20.55 18.34 10.18
CA ASP A 47 21.15 17.56 11.27
C ASP A 47 21.02 18.30 12.61
N PRO A 48 20.94 17.59 13.75
CA PRO A 48 21.00 18.20 15.08
C PRO A 48 22.18 19.15 15.31
N SER A 49 23.29 18.96 14.61
CA SER A 49 24.47 19.85 14.63
C SER A 49 24.24 21.19 13.93
N GLY A 50 23.15 21.34 13.18
CA GLY A 50 22.82 22.53 12.37
C GLY A 50 23.30 22.44 10.92
N GLU A 51 24.03 21.39 10.54
CA GLU A 51 24.40 21.15 9.15
C GLU A 51 23.16 20.84 8.30
N ALA A 52 23.08 21.43 7.11
CA ALA A 52 21.98 21.20 6.18
C ALA A 52 22.47 20.85 4.77
N TRP A 53 21.80 19.89 4.15
CA TRP A 53 22.07 19.48 2.77
C TRP A 53 20.77 19.06 2.08
N GLU A 54 20.82 18.92 0.75
CA GLU A 54 19.65 18.57 -0.06
C GLU A 54 19.87 17.26 -0.81
N VAL A 55 18.82 16.45 -0.89
CA VAL A 55 18.85 15.17 -1.62
C VAL A 55 17.55 14.94 -2.40
N PRO A 56 17.60 14.26 -3.54
CA PRO A 56 16.40 13.84 -4.25
C PRO A 56 15.54 12.90 -3.41
N GLY A 57 14.22 13.11 -3.41
CA GLY A 57 13.31 12.31 -2.59
C GLY A 57 13.31 10.81 -2.90
N HIS A 58 13.56 10.42 -4.15
CA HIS A 58 13.67 9.01 -4.52
C HIS A 58 14.84 8.30 -3.83
N ARG A 59 15.95 8.99 -3.56
CA ARG A 59 17.09 8.38 -2.83
C ARG A 59 16.70 8.06 -1.40
N LEU A 60 16.03 8.99 -0.72
CA LEU A 60 15.52 8.75 0.63
C LEU A 60 14.47 7.62 0.66
N ALA A 61 13.60 7.56 -0.35
CA ALA A 61 12.63 6.49 -0.48
C ALA A 61 13.30 5.12 -0.64
N SER A 62 14.39 5.02 -1.42
CA SER A 62 15.19 3.80 -1.52
C SER A 62 15.82 3.36 -0.20
N GLU A 63 16.35 4.30 0.59
CA GLU A 63 16.87 3.98 1.94
C GLU A 63 15.77 3.44 2.87
N VAL A 64 14.57 4.04 2.82
CA VAL A 64 13.39 3.56 3.56
C VAL A 64 13.00 2.14 3.14
N GLN A 65 13.05 1.84 1.84
CA GLN A 65 12.81 0.49 1.33
C GLN A 65 13.85 -0.51 1.84
N GLY A 66 15.14 -0.16 1.83
CA GLY A 66 16.22 -1.00 2.35
C GLY A 66 16.03 -1.37 3.83
N TRP A 67 15.60 -0.41 4.66
CA TRP A 67 15.25 -0.70 6.06
C TRP A 67 14.06 -1.64 6.21
N THR A 68 13.09 -1.56 5.31
CA THR A 68 11.90 -2.42 5.32
C THR A 68 12.26 -3.84 4.93
N GLU A 69 13.08 -4.01 3.90
CA GLU A 69 13.60 -5.32 3.49
C GLU A 69 14.42 -5.98 4.60
N LYS A 70 15.30 -5.21 5.27
CA LYS A 70 16.07 -5.69 6.41
C LYS A 70 15.16 -6.18 7.55
N ARG A 71 14.16 -5.38 7.94
CA ARG A 71 13.17 -5.77 8.96
C ARG A 71 12.45 -7.07 8.57
N LEU A 72 11.97 -7.14 7.33
CA LEU A 72 11.28 -8.33 6.83
C LEU A 72 12.19 -9.57 6.78
N ALA A 73 13.51 -9.41 6.62
CA ALA A 73 14.47 -10.52 6.67
C ALA A 73 14.74 -11.01 8.10
N GLU A 74 14.76 -10.10 9.09
CA GLU A 74 15.02 -10.41 10.50
C GLU A 74 13.81 -11.03 11.22
N ASP A 75 12.59 -10.80 10.73
CA ASP A 75 11.39 -11.37 11.34
C ASP A 75 11.44 -12.92 11.32
N ARG A 76 11.37 -13.53 12.51
CA ARG A 76 11.36 -14.98 12.75
C ARG A 76 9.99 -15.63 12.41
N PRO A 77 9.95 -16.92 12.04
CA PRO A 77 8.70 -17.63 11.77
C PRO A 77 7.84 -17.78 13.03
N GLY A 78 6.54 -17.54 12.86
CA GLY A 78 5.48 -17.43 13.87
C GLY A 78 4.47 -16.40 13.36
N ASP A 79 3.18 -16.56 13.68
CA ASP A 79 1.98 -15.80 13.24
C ASP A 79 1.99 -14.28 13.57
N ALA A 80 3.15 -13.63 13.52
CA ALA A 80 3.29 -12.21 13.74
C ALA A 80 2.68 -11.46 12.56
N ILE A 81 1.58 -10.75 12.84
CA ILE A 81 1.10 -9.65 12.01
C ILE A 81 2.30 -8.71 11.77
N ILE A 82 2.64 -8.50 10.50
CA ILE A 82 3.75 -7.64 10.08
C ILE A 82 3.40 -6.18 10.33
N HIS A 83 2.17 -5.80 9.97
CA HIS A 83 1.65 -4.45 10.13
C HIS A 83 0.13 -4.43 10.11
N SER A 84 -0.47 -3.43 10.76
CA SER A 84 -1.92 -3.22 10.76
C SER A 84 -2.27 -1.74 10.74
N ALA A 85 -3.37 -1.38 10.08
CA ALA A 85 -3.83 0.00 9.99
C ALA A 85 -5.35 0.09 9.81
N VAL A 86 -5.92 1.19 10.29
CA VAL A 86 -7.30 1.56 9.96
C VAL A 86 -7.35 2.01 8.50
N VAL A 87 -8.28 1.45 7.73
CA VAL A 87 -8.45 1.75 6.31
C VAL A 87 -9.92 2.01 5.94
N ARG A 88 -10.11 2.65 4.79
CA ARG A 88 -11.37 2.61 4.05
C ARG A 88 -11.17 1.79 2.79
N VAL A 89 -11.91 0.69 2.65
CA VAL A 89 -11.87 -0.19 1.49
C VAL A 89 -13.00 0.14 0.52
N ARG A 90 -12.70 0.09 -0.78
CA ARG A 90 -13.66 -0.02 -1.86
C ARG A 90 -13.33 -1.27 -2.66
N GLN A 91 -14.37 -1.93 -3.15
CA GLN A 91 -14.22 -3.05 -4.07
C GLN A 91 -15.03 -2.75 -5.32
N SER A 92 -14.47 -3.06 -6.48
CA SER A 92 -15.21 -2.96 -7.73
C SER A 92 -16.29 -4.03 -7.82
N GLY A 93 -17.44 -3.63 -8.35
CA GLY A 93 -18.50 -4.56 -8.73
C GLY A 93 -18.19 -5.25 -10.07
N PRO A 94 -19.08 -6.16 -10.51
CA PRO A 94 -18.97 -6.76 -11.83
C PRO A 94 -18.98 -5.70 -12.94
N GLU A 95 -18.30 -6.02 -14.03
CA GLU A 95 -18.34 -5.22 -15.25
C GLU A 95 -19.78 -4.98 -15.72
N SER A 96 -20.08 -3.73 -16.05
CA SER A 96 -21.37 -3.30 -16.55
C SER A 96 -21.21 -2.66 -17.93
N PRO A 97 -22.09 -2.97 -18.90
CA PRO A 97 -21.96 -2.45 -20.25
C PRO A 97 -22.24 -0.94 -20.30
N VAL A 98 -21.33 -0.20 -20.91
CA VAL A 98 -21.45 1.24 -21.16
C VAL A 98 -22.04 1.45 -22.54
N HIS A 99 -23.15 2.17 -22.62
CA HIS A 99 -23.83 2.47 -23.87
C HIS A 99 -23.80 3.96 -24.20
N TRP A 100 -23.69 4.29 -25.48
CA TRP A 100 -23.83 5.66 -25.98
C TRP A 100 -24.57 5.64 -27.32
N GLY A 101 -25.59 6.50 -27.46
CA GLY A 101 -26.38 6.56 -28.69
C GLY A 101 -27.04 5.24 -29.09
N GLY A 102 -27.33 4.35 -28.13
CA GLY A 102 -27.89 3.01 -28.38
C GLY A 102 -26.85 1.95 -28.78
N GLY A 103 -25.58 2.32 -28.97
CA GLY A 103 -24.48 1.37 -29.21
C GLY A 103 -23.76 0.98 -27.93
N LEU A 104 -23.30 -0.28 -27.85
CA LEU A 104 -22.38 -0.74 -26.82
C LEU A 104 -20.98 -0.15 -27.09
N LEU A 105 -20.46 0.63 -26.15
CA LEU A 105 -19.10 1.19 -26.22
C LEU A 105 -18.06 0.27 -25.57
N GLY A 106 -18.46 -0.51 -24.58
CA GLY A 106 -17.56 -1.38 -23.83
C GLY A 106 -18.14 -1.74 -22.46
N PHE A 107 -17.28 -2.14 -21.54
CA PHE A 107 -17.64 -2.51 -20.18
C PHE A 107 -16.83 -1.68 -19.18
N ALA A 108 -17.42 -1.40 -18.03
CA ALA A 108 -16.75 -0.68 -16.95
C ALA A 108 -17.09 -1.31 -15.60
N GLU A 109 -16.10 -1.40 -14.73
CA GLU A 109 -16.31 -1.74 -13.33
C GLU A 109 -16.52 -0.45 -12.51
N ALA A 110 -17.60 -0.40 -11.74
CA ALA A 110 -17.85 0.69 -10.80
C ALA A 110 -17.32 0.34 -9.42
N MET A 111 -16.57 1.25 -8.80
CA MET A 111 -16.16 1.12 -7.40
C MET A 111 -17.36 1.27 -6.47
N GLY A 112 -17.51 0.31 -5.56
CA GLY A 112 -18.56 0.34 -4.53
C GLY A 112 -18.35 1.42 -3.47
N GLU A 113 -19.27 1.44 -2.50
CA GLU A 113 -19.17 2.33 -1.35
C GLU A 113 -17.95 2.01 -0.48
N ALA A 114 -17.42 3.05 0.16
CA ALA A 114 -16.26 2.90 1.04
C ALA A 114 -16.69 2.35 2.40
N VAL A 115 -16.06 1.25 2.84
CA VAL A 115 -16.29 0.63 4.14
C VAL A 115 -15.05 0.80 5.02
N GLY A 116 -15.23 1.29 6.25
CA GLY A 116 -14.16 1.37 7.24
C GLY A 116 -13.87 0.03 7.90
N GLY A 117 -12.61 -0.23 8.24
CA GLY A 117 -12.19 -1.41 8.98
C GLY A 117 -10.69 -1.44 9.29
N MET A 118 -10.22 -2.56 9.80
CA MET A 118 -8.81 -2.82 10.05
C MET A 118 -8.21 -3.67 8.93
N LEU A 119 -7.09 -3.25 8.37
CA LEU A 119 -6.27 -4.03 7.46
C LEU A 119 -5.09 -4.63 8.22
N LEU A 120 -4.82 -5.90 8.02
CA LEU A 120 -3.71 -6.63 8.62
C LEU A 120 -2.90 -7.30 7.51
N LEU A 121 -1.59 -7.08 7.52
CA LEU A 121 -0.65 -7.82 6.67
C LEU A 121 0.02 -8.90 7.54
N SER A 122 -0.16 -10.17 7.17
CA SER A 122 0.65 -11.27 7.68
C SER A 122 1.61 -11.76 6.61
N ARG A 123 2.34 -12.83 6.90
CA ARG A 123 3.24 -13.49 5.95
C ARG A 123 2.51 -14.25 4.84
N GLU A 124 1.24 -14.57 5.07
CA GLU A 124 0.47 -15.49 4.24
C GLU A 124 -0.69 -14.78 3.56
N ALA A 125 -1.23 -13.75 4.19
CA ALA A 125 -2.42 -13.09 3.71
C ALA A 125 -2.47 -11.60 4.04
N LEU A 126 -3.26 -10.90 3.24
CA LEU A 126 -3.83 -9.61 3.56
C LEU A 126 -5.25 -9.85 4.10
N THR A 127 -5.53 -9.41 5.32
CA THR A 127 -6.84 -9.56 5.96
C THR A 127 -7.47 -8.21 6.22
N PHE A 128 -8.70 -8.01 5.76
CA PHE A 128 -9.53 -6.87 6.12
C PHE A 128 -10.67 -7.32 7.03
N ASP A 129 -10.94 -6.55 8.09
CA ASP A 129 -12.08 -6.78 8.98
C ASP A 129 -12.82 -5.47 9.24
N SER A 130 -14.08 -5.38 8.83
CA SER A 130 -14.92 -4.20 9.09
C SER A 130 -15.58 -4.18 10.46
N GLY A 131 -15.47 -5.25 11.24
CA GLY A 131 -16.20 -5.44 12.51
C GLY A 131 -17.72 -5.58 12.33
N LYS A 132 -18.21 -5.64 11.09
CA LYS A 132 -19.63 -5.80 10.74
C LYS A 132 -19.88 -7.22 10.23
N LYS A 133 -21.12 -7.70 10.29
CA LYS A 133 -21.49 -8.97 9.63
C LYS A 133 -21.26 -8.86 8.11
N ALA A 134 -20.89 -9.99 7.51
CA ALA A 134 -20.80 -10.11 6.06
C ALA A 134 -22.15 -9.74 5.44
N GLY A 135 -22.10 -8.81 4.50
CA GLY A 135 -23.26 -8.30 3.77
C GLY A 135 -23.04 -8.46 2.27
N PRO A 136 -24.12 -8.50 1.48
CA PRO A 136 -24.03 -8.63 0.03
C PRO A 136 -23.38 -7.40 -0.61
N HIS A 137 -22.73 -7.57 -1.75
CA HIS A 137 -22.19 -6.45 -2.53
C HIS A 137 -23.34 -5.62 -3.12
N PRO A 138 -23.36 -4.29 -3.01
CA PRO A 138 -24.47 -3.46 -3.51
C PRO A 138 -24.66 -3.56 -5.04
N GLY A 139 -23.62 -3.95 -5.78
CA GLY A 139 -23.69 -4.25 -7.23
C GLY A 139 -23.66 -5.74 -7.60
N ASN A 140 -23.57 -6.64 -6.62
CA ASN A 140 -23.66 -8.09 -6.83
C ASN A 140 -24.28 -8.73 -5.57
N PRO A 141 -25.62 -8.86 -5.50
CA PRO A 141 -26.31 -9.38 -4.32
C PRO A 141 -25.89 -10.80 -3.91
N SER A 142 -25.32 -11.55 -4.86
CA SER A 142 -24.83 -12.92 -4.66
C SER A 142 -23.32 -12.96 -4.34
N GLY A 143 -22.62 -11.84 -4.46
CA GLY A 143 -21.20 -11.71 -4.18
C GLY A 143 -20.93 -11.13 -2.78
N PRO A 144 -19.80 -11.48 -2.15
CA PRO A 144 -19.45 -10.95 -0.83
C PRO A 144 -19.17 -9.44 -0.94
N GLY A 145 -20.01 -8.63 -0.30
CA GLY A 145 -19.77 -7.18 -0.16
C GLY A 145 -18.54 -6.89 0.70
N PRO A 146 -18.04 -5.65 0.74
CA PRO A 146 -16.84 -5.29 1.49
C PRO A 146 -17.02 -5.33 3.01
N THR A 147 -18.17 -5.77 3.55
CA THR A 147 -18.36 -5.92 5.02
C THR A 147 -18.04 -7.34 5.47
N GLY A 148 -17.73 -7.52 6.75
CA GLY A 148 -17.23 -8.79 7.28
C GLY A 148 -15.71 -8.86 7.23
N ARG A 149 -15.21 -10.05 7.53
CA ARG A 149 -13.80 -10.38 7.41
C ARG A 149 -13.51 -10.96 6.04
N LYS A 150 -12.53 -10.39 5.35
CA LYS A 150 -12.00 -10.86 4.06
C LYS A 150 -10.53 -11.18 4.21
N THR A 151 -10.11 -12.28 3.61
CA THR A 151 -8.71 -12.72 3.62
C THR A 151 -8.31 -13.03 2.20
N TRP A 152 -7.26 -12.38 1.73
CA TRP A 152 -6.63 -12.63 0.45
C TRP A 152 -5.28 -13.28 0.69
N PRO A 153 -5.08 -14.56 0.35
CA PRO A 153 -3.76 -15.16 0.32
C PRO A 153 -2.82 -14.31 -0.54
N LEU A 154 -1.58 -14.12 -0.11
CA LEU A 154 -0.63 -13.26 -0.83
C LEU A 154 -0.35 -13.78 -2.23
N LEU A 155 -0.34 -15.10 -2.42
CA LEU A 155 -0.16 -15.73 -3.74
C LEU A 155 -1.34 -15.45 -4.71
N ASP A 156 -2.51 -15.08 -4.18
CA ASP A 156 -3.68 -14.74 -4.99
C ASP A 156 -3.71 -13.26 -5.39
N ILE A 157 -2.75 -12.46 -4.94
CA ILE A 157 -2.61 -11.05 -5.34
C ILE A 157 -1.84 -11.00 -6.65
N ARG A 158 -2.51 -10.60 -7.74
CA ARG A 158 -1.95 -10.58 -9.10
C ARG A 158 -1.21 -9.30 -9.44
N ALA A 159 -1.65 -8.19 -8.88
CA ALA A 159 -1.06 -6.87 -9.13
C ALA A 159 -1.22 -5.98 -7.91
N VAL A 160 -0.25 -5.08 -7.69
CA VAL A 160 -0.26 -4.05 -6.66
C VAL A 160 0.13 -2.72 -7.29
N GLN A 161 -0.73 -1.72 -7.11
CA GLN A 161 -0.54 -0.36 -7.58
C GLN A 161 -0.73 0.61 -6.43
N THR A 162 0.01 1.69 -6.42
CA THR A 162 -0.05 2.68 -5.34
C THR A 162 -0.16 4.06 -5.96
N SER A 163 -1.08 4.86 -5.43
CA SER A 163 -1.23 6.26 -5.79
C SER A 163 -0.78 7.14 -4.63
N SER A 164 -0.96 8.45 -4.77
CA SER A 164 -0.63 9.39 -3.71
C SER A 164 -1.48 9.25 -2.43
N SER A 165 -2.57 8.47 -2.47
CA SER A 165 -3.50 8.33 -1.34
C SER A 165 -4.11 6.93 -1.19
N THR A 166 -3.85 6.02 -2.12
CA THR A 166 -4.46 4.69 -2.16
C THR A 166 -3.44 3.61 -2.44
N LEU A 167 -3.71 2.42 -1.91
CA LEU A 167 -3.14 1.16 -2.38
C LEU A 167 -4.26 0.41 -3.11
N GLN A 168 -3.99 -0.07 -4.31
CA GLN A 168 -4.90 -0.86 -5.12
C GLN A 168 -4.26 -2.21 -5.41
N PHE A 169 -5.05 -3.27 -5.40
CA PHE A 169 -4.59 -4.58 -5.85
C PHE A 169 -5.70 -5.35 -6.56
N SER A 170 -5.29 -6.26 -7.43
CA SER A 170 -6.20 -7.16 -8.14
C SER A 170 -6.07 -8.57 -7.57
N PRO A 171 -7.13 -9.13 -6.97
CA PRO A 171 -7.13 -10.51 -6.49
C PRO A 171 -7.35 -11.50 -7.66
N ALA A 172 -7.09 -12.78 -7.41
CA ALA A 172 -7.21 -13.83 -8.41
C ALA A 172 -8.66 -14.12 -8.85
N ASP A 173 -9.63 -13.85 -7.97
CA ASP A 173 -11.07 -13.98 -8.24
C ASP A 173 -11.65 -12.78 -9.03
N GLY A 174 -10.81 -11.79 -9.34
CA GLY A 174 -11.16 -10.67 -10.22
C GLY A 174 -11.58 -9.39 -9.49
N GLY A 175 -11.73 -8.32 -10.28
CA GLY A 175 -12.02 -6.98 -9.79
C GLY A 175 -10.81 -6.24 -9.22
N LEU A 176 -11.10 -5.10 -8.57
CA LEU A 176 -10.14 -4.19 -7.99
C LEU A 176 -10.51 -3.88 -6.55
N VAL A 177 -9.55 -4.00 -5.65
CA VAL A 177 -9.70 -3.59 -4.26
C VAL A 177 -8.83 -2.37 -4.02
N GLU A 178 -9.42 -1.30 -3.50
CA GLU A 178 -8.74 -0.05 -3.14
C GLU A 178 -8.81 0.18 -1.64
N PHE A 179 -7.66 0.45 -1.02
CA PHE A 179 -7.57 0.94 0.35
C PHE A 179 -7.10 2.38 0.39
N LYS A 180 -7.80 3.20 1.19
CA LYS A 180 -7.32 4.50 1.67
C LYS A 180 -6.86 4.39 3.11
N PHE A 181 -5.76 5.06 3.43
CA PHE A 181 -5.12 5.04 4.75
C PHE A 181 -5.24 6.42 5.39
N PRO A 182 -6.22 6.65 6.30
CA PRO A 182 -6.40 7.96 6.91
C PRO A 182 -5.24 8.37 7.83
N GLU A 183 -4.65 7.38 8.51
CA GLU A 183 -3.67 7.57 9.59
C GLU A 183 -2.33 6.88 9.30
N ASP A 184 -2.15 6.35 8.09
CA ASP A 184 -0.95 5.61 7.71
C ASP A 184 -0.53 5.93 6.28
N SER A 185 0.65 5.48 5.88
CA SER A 185 1.24 5.74 4.57
C SER A 185 0.88 4.67 3.54
N PRO A 186 0.27 5.04 2.39
CA PRO A 186 0.13 4.12 1.25
C PRO A 186 1.48 3.56 0.77
N PHE A 187 2.54 4.36 0.81
CA PHE A 187 3.89 3.95 0.40
C PHE A 187 4.52 2.93 1.37
N ARG A 188 4.22 3.03 2.67
CA ARG A 188 4.56 1.99 3.66
C ARG A 188 3.91 0.67 3.30
N TRP A 189 2.61 0.69 3.06
CA TRP A 189 1.84 -0.50 2.71
C TRP A 189 2.30 -1.12 1.39
N GLU A 190 2.61 -0.31 0.37
CA GLU A 190 3.22 -0.78 -0.87
C GLU A 190 4.54 -1.51 -0.61
N THR A 191 5.46 -0.87 0.12
CA THR A 191 6.79 -1.41 0.38
C THR A 191 6.71 -2.72 1.16
N LEU A 192 5.87 -2.76 2.20
CA LEU A 192 5.64 -3.96 3.00
C LEU A 192 5.00 -5.08 2.19
N LEU A 193 3.95 -4.79 1.42
CA LEU A 193 3.24 -5.80 0.64
C LEU A 193 4.13 -6.37 -0.46
N ARG A 194 4.84 -5.53 -1.23
CA ARG A 194 5.79 -5.97 -2.25
C ARG A 194 6.93 -6.79 -1.65
N GLY A 195 7.51 -6.34 -0.54
CA GLY A 195 8.57 -7.08 0.17
C GLY A 195 8.09 -8.46 0.65
N THR A 196 6.87 -8.53 1.18
CA THR A 196 6.28 -9.79 1.64
C THR A 196 5.96 -10.72 0.47
N LEU A 197 5.39 -10.20 -0.62
CA LEU A 197 5.13 -10.96 -1.84
C LEU A 197 6.41 -11.58 -2.43
N LYS A 198 7.51 -10.80 -2.55
CA LYS A 198 8.80 -11.33 -3.01
C LYS A 198 9.29 -12.47 -2.13
N ARG A 199 9.13 -12.36 -0.82
CA ARG A 199 9.54 -13.39 0.13
C ARG A 199 8.74 -14.67 -0.05
N VAL A 200 7.41 -14.57 -0.18
CA VAL A 200 6.53 -15.74 -0.39
C VAL A 200 6.85 -16.42 -1.72
N TYR A 201 7.00 -15.66 -2.81
CA TYR A 201 7.36 -16.23 -4.12
C TYR A 201 8.70 -16.97 -4.10
N ARG A 202 9.71 -16.41 -3.44
CA ARG A 202 11.01 -17.08 -3.27
C ARG A 202 10.90 -18.34 -2.42
N ALA A 203 10.10 -18.31 -1.35
CA ALA A 203 9.91 -19.47 -0.46
C ALA A 203 9.20 -20.64 -1.18
N GLU A 204 8.24 -20.34 -2.05
CA GLU A 204 7.51 -21.32 -2.87
C GLU A 204 8.26 -21.76 -4.14
N GLY A 205 9.47 -21.24 -4.38
CA GLY A 205 10.27 -21.58 -5.57
C GLY A 205 9.70 -21.03 -6.89
N LEU A 206 8.83 -20.02 -6.83
CA LEU A 206 8.19 -19.39 -8.00
C LEU A 206 9.08 -18.36 -8.70
N GLY A 207 10.32 -18.19 -8.24
CA GLY A 207 11.30 -17.25 -8.79
C GLY A 207 11.19 -15.84 -8.22
N GLU A 208 11.58 -14.85 -9.03
CA GLU A 208 11.55 -13.44 -8.65
C GLU A 208 10.38 -12.70 -9.31
N ILE A 209 9.66 -11.90 -8.52
CA ILE A 209 8.66 -10.98 -9.06
C ILE A 209 9.40 -9.79 -9.70
N VAL A 210 9.36 -9.72 -11.03
CA VAL A 210 9.99 -8.65 -11.80
C VAL A 210 9.11 -7.40 -11.84
N GLU A 211 7.78 -7.58 -11.87
CA GLU A 211 6.81 -6.49 -11.97
C GLU A 211 5.56 -6.80 -11.13
N PHE A 212 5.01 -5.76 -10.50
CA PHE A 212 3.76 -5.83 -9.72
C PHE A 212 2.57 -5.22 -10.47
N GLN A 213 2.76 -4.85 -11.73
CA GLN A 213 1.73 -4.20 -12.56
C GLN A 213 0.96 -5.26 -13.37
N PRO A 214 -0.33 -5.02 -13.66
CA PRO A 214 -1.05 -5.88 -14.59
C PRO A 214 -0.37 -5.80 -15.97
N ARG A 215 -0.06 -6.96 -16.55
CA ARG A 215 0.39 -7.05 -17.94
C ARG A 215 -0.85 -7.07 -18.83
N ILE A 216 -0.91 -6.14 -19.79
CA ILE A 216 -1.85 -6.26 -20.90
C ILE A 216 -1.32 -7.38 -21.77
N VAL A 217 -1.93 -8.56 -21.68
CA VAL A 217 -1.69 -9.65 -22.62
C VAL A 217 -2.62 -9.41 -23.79
N THR A 218 -2.07 -8.98 -24.92
CA THR A 218 -2.81 -8.96 -26.20
C THR A 218 -2.62 -10.33 -26.85
N GLU A 219 -3.69 -11.12 -26.93
CA GLU A 219 -3.77 -12.28 -27.83
C GLU A 219 -3.99 -11.84 -29.28
#